data_AF-V4Y6X3-F1
#
_entry.id   AF-V4Y6X3-F1
#
_cell.length_a   1.000
_cell.length_b   1.000
_cell.length_c   1.000
_cell.angle_alpha   90.00
_cell.angle_beta   90.00
_cell.angle_gamma   90.00
#
_symmetry.space_group_name_H-M   'P 1'
#
loop_
_entity.id
_entity.type
_entity.pdbx_description
1 polymer ?
#
loop_
_entity_poly.entity_id
_entity_poly.type
_entity_poly.pdbx_seq_one_letter_code
_entity_poly.pdbx_strand_id
1 'polypeptide(L)'
;MNPGDRVRVERGDTTSEGVVMPSSTSDHIVLKLDGGYNIGIDREAASVEVLDTDVYDVGEAGEPDEEGVSEIEFGDDRPTISLISTGGTIASTVDYRTGAVTAQFTADDVLRAVPELAGRANYRGRVVANILSENMDPTIWQQLAAAVHEEIEAGADGVVVMHGTDTMQFSASVLAFMLDTPVPVVFTGSQRSADRPSSDNVMNAVCAVEAAKGDCAEVLVCMHADASDEHCALHRGTRVRKNHTSRRDAFETVGRSPLATIEYATAEADGADGEAADDAFEFAHEYATRGTSDLALDDDLNPSVELVKFTPGMDTAAWDYLDDADGVIIEGTGLGHIHTDLIPRVEGLVENGTVVAMTSQCLEGRVCDRVYDTGRDLLDAGVVEAGDTLPGTAKVKLMWALANVDDPADAMGRSLAGELTEESQPWE
;
A
#
# COMPACT_ATOMS: atom_id res chain seq x y z
N MET A 1 -27.43 -29.48 -1.80
CA MET A 1 -26.87 -28.73 -0.67
C MET A 1 -25.98 -27.65 -1.24
N ASN A 2 -26.25 -26.41 -0.88
CA ASN A 2 -25.47 -25.24 -1.18
C ASN A 2 -24.85 -24.72 0.14
N PRO A 3 -23.76 -23.95 0.11
CA PRO A 3 -23.35 -23.15 1.26
C PRO A 3 -24.54 -22.33 1.76
N GLY A 4 -24.77 -22.30 3.08
CA GLY A 4 -25.93 -21.65 3.70
C GLY A 4 -27.10 -22.56 4.05
N ASP A 5 -27.18 -23.75 3.45
CA ASP A 5 -28.19 -24.76 3.81
C ASP A 5 -27.91 -25.33 5.20
N ARG A 6 -28.97 -25.56 5.99
CA ARG A 6 -28.88 -26.37 7.21
C ARG A 6 -29.09 -27.83 6.86
N VAL A 7 -28.12 -28.67 7.20
CA VAL A 7 -28.10 -30.09 6.84
C VAL A 7 -27.83 -30.98 8.05
N ARG A 8 -28.34 -32.21 7.96
CA ARG A 8 -27.91 -33.34 8.78
C ARG A 8 -26.98 -34.21 7.94
N VAL A 9 -25.79 -34.50 8.45
CA VAL A 9 -24.80 -35.35 7.81
C VAL A 9 -24.52 -36.55 8.69
N GLU A 10 -24.67 -37.75 8.12
CA GLU A 10 -24.39 -39.02 8.77
C GLU A 10 -23.13 -39.63 8.17
N ARG A 11 -22.19 -40.05 9.03
CA ARG A 11 -20.98 -40.78 8.65
C ARG A 11 -20.72 -41.89 9.66
N GLY A 12 -20.90 -43.13 9.23
CA GLY A 12 -20.83 -44.29 10.13
C GLY A 12 -21.86 -44.16 11.26
N ASP A 13 -21.41 -44.26 12.52
CA ASP A 13 -22.27 -44.12 13.72
C ASP A 13 -22.41 -42.67 14.22
N THR A 14 -21.89 -41.69 13.47
CA THR A 14 -21.89 -40.27 13.87
C THR A 14 -22.86 -39.48 13.01
N THR A 15 -23.75 -38.74 13.67
CA THR A 15 -24.67 -37.78 13.04
C THR A 15 -24.28 -36.38 13.48
N SER A 16 -24.12 -35.46 12.54
CA SER A 16 -23.82 -34.06 12.78
C SER A 16 -24.86 -33.17 12.09
N GLU A 17 -25.33 -32.14 12.77
CA GLU A 17 -26.23 -31.14 12.20
C GLU A 17 -25.58 -29.76 12.25
N GLY A 18 -25.71 -29.01 11.17
CA GLY A 18 -25.10 -27.70 11.07
C GLY A 18 -25.38 -27.03 9.73
N VAL A 19 -24.83 -25.82 9.57
CA VAL A 19 -24.91 -25.06 8.33
C VAL A 19 -23.75 -25.45 7.44
N VAL A 20 -24.01 -25.69 6.15
CA VAL A 20 -22.97 -25.96 5.17
C VAL A 20 -22.17 -24.68 4.95
N MET A 21 -20.87 -24.77 5.18
CA MET A 21 -19.92 -23.67 4.93
C MET A 21 -19.21 -23.87 3.60
N PRO A 22 -18.66 -22.80 3.00
CA PRO A 22 -17.75 -22.92 1.89
C PRO A 22 -16.58 -23.85 2.25
N SER A 23 -16.20 -24.73 1.32
CA SER A 23 -15.07 -25.64 1.48
C SER A 23 -14.02 -25.30 0.45
N SER A 24 -12.75 -25.35 0.84
CA SER A 24 -11.61 -25.20 -0.07
C SER A 24 -11.39 -26.44 -0.96
N THR A 25 -12.12 -27.54 -0.73
CA THR A 25 -12.02 -28.78 -1.50
C THR A 25 -13.40 -29.42 -1.75
N SER A 26 -13.53 -30.18 -2.84
CA SER A 26 -14.74 -30.96 -3.13
C SER A 26 -14.93 -32.18 -2.22
N ASP A 27 -13.85 -32.65 -1.61
CA ASP A 27 -13.76 -33.96 -0.96
C ASP A 27 -14.36 -33.94 0.45
N HIS A 28 -14.51 -32.75 1.03
CA HIS A 28 -15.04 -32.56 2.37
C HIS A 28 -16.23 -31.62 2.37
N ILE A 29 -17.22 -31.96 3.19
CA ILE A 29 -18.31 -31.09 3.61
C ILE A 29 -17.84 -30.36 4.87
N VAL A 30 -17.84 -29.03 4.85
CA VAL A 30 -17.58 -28.23 6.05
C VAL A 30 -18.91 -27.87 6.67
N LEU A 31 -19.13 -28.23 7.93
CA LEU A 31 -20.32 -27.87 8.70
C LEU A 31 -19.97 -26.96 9.87
N LYS A 32 -20.75 -25.89 10.04
CA LYS A 32 -20.77 -25.09 11.26
C LYS A 32 -21.86 -25.62 12.18
N LEU A 33 -21.44 -26.18 13.31
CA LEU A 33 -22.33 -26.73 14.33
C LEU A 33 -23.01 -25.60 15.11
N ASP A 34 -24.12 -25.88 15.81
CA ASP A 34 -24.81 -24.91 16.66
C ASP A 34 -23.91 -24.34 17.78
N GLY A 35 -22.87 -25.09 18.18
CA GLY A 35 -21.85 -24.63 19.13
C GLY A 35 -20.81 -23.67 18.53
N GLY A 36 -20.91 -23.32 17.24
CA GLY A 36 -20.03 -22.38 16.54
C GLY A 36 -18.77 -22.99 15.91
N TYR A 37 -18.45 -24.25 16.22
CA TYR A 37 -17.28 -24.94 15.65
C TYR A 37 -17.53 -25.39 14.22
N ASN A 38 -16.49 -25.26 13.38
CA ASN A 38 -16.46 -25.85 12.04
C ASN A 38 -15.85 -27.26 12.10
N ILE A 39 -16.49 -28.23 11.45
CA ILE A 39 -15.97 -29.60 11.27
C ILE A 39 -15.88 -29.95 9.79
N GLY A 40 -14.87 -30.74 9.41
CA GLY A 40 -14.74 -31.31 8.07
C GLY A 40 -15.18 -32.77 8.05
N ILE A 41 -16.11 -33.11 7.17
CA ILE A 41 -16.63 -34.46 7.00
C ILE A 41 -16.31 -34.94 5.59
N ASP A 42 -15.64 -36.08 5.48
CA ASP A 42 -15.38 -36.74 4.19
C ASP A 42 -16.70 -36.98 3.44
N ARG A 43 -16.79 -36.47 2.21
CA ARG A 43 -18.02 -36.45 1.42
C ARG A 43 -18.36 -37.82 0.85
N GLU A 44 -17.38 -38.64 0.53
CA GLU A 44 -17.61 -39.99 -0.02
C GLU A 44 -18.17 -40.94 1.04
N ALA A 45 -17.76 -40.75 2.30
CA ALA A 45 -18.19 -41.57 3.42
C ALA A 45 -19.49 -41.09 4.11
N ALA A 46 -20.15 -40.05 3.58
CA ALA A 46 -21.26 -39.39 4.26
C ALA A 46 -22.57 -39.38 3.45
N SER A 47 -23.70 -39.49 4.15
CA SER A 47 -25.04 -39.20 3.62
C SER A 47 -25.55 -37.87 4.17
N VAL A 48 -26.18 -37.07 3.31
CA VAL A 48 -26.64 -35.71 3.64
C VAL A 48 -28.15 -35.61 3.45
N GLU A 49 -28.82 -35.11 4.48
CA GLU A 49 -30.22 -34.69 4.45
C GLU A 49 -30.27 -33.17 4.59
N VAL A 50 -30.89 -32.47 3.63
CA VAL A 50 -31.13 -31.02 3.75
C VAL A 50 -32.35 -30.82 4.63
N LEU A 51 -32.18 -30.15 5.76
CA LEU A 51 -33.25 -29.86 6.72
C LEU A 51 -33.95 -28.55 6.38
N ASP A 52 -33.18 -27.54 5.97
CA ASP A 52 -33.67 -26.23 5.60
C ASP A 52 -32.71 -25.58 4.59
N THR A 53 -33.25 -24.83 3.63
CA THR A 53 -32.49 -24.23 2.53
C THR A 53 -32.30 -22.74 2.73
N ASP A 54 -31.14 -22.20 2.36
CA ASP A 54 -30.83 -20.76 2.44
C ASP A 54 -31.07 -20.16 3.84
N VAL A 55 -30.74 -20.91 4.90
CA VAL A 55 -30.84 -20.42 6.29
C VAL A 55 -29.91 -19.23 6.53
N TYR A 56 -28.82 -19.17 5.75
CA TYR A 56 -27.90 -18.06 5.69
C TYR A 56 -27.59 -17.75 4.24
N ASP A 57 -27.66 -16.48 3.86
CA ASP A 57 -27.11 -16.03 2.59
C ASP A 57 -25.58 -16.03 2.72
N VAL A 58 -24.93 -16.98 2.04
CA VAL A 58 -23.46 -17.09 1.98
C VAL A 58 -22.96 -16.60 0.61
N GLY A 59 -23.86 -16.09 -0.23
CA GLY A 59 -23.62 -15.76 -1.64
C GLY A 59 -23.61 -14.28 -1.97
N GLU A 60 -24.35 -13.43 -1.26
CA GLU A 60 -24.37 -11.98 -1.47
C GLU A 60 -24.24 -11.21 -0.15
N ALA A 61 -23.55 -10.07 -0.22
CA ALA A 61 -23.35 -9.16 0.90
C ALA A 61 -24.72 -8.73 1.43
N GLY A 62 -25.13 -9.29 2.57
CA GLY A 62 -26.33 -8.85 3.28
C GLY A 62 -26.22 -7.36 3.64
N GLU A 63 -27.32 -6.63 3.50
CA GLU A 63 -27.43 -5.27 4.02
C GLU A 63 -27.11 -5.26 5.53
N PRO A 64 -26.29 -4.31 6.02
CA PRO A 64 -25.93 -4.24 7.44
C PRO A 64 -27.18 -4.04 8.32
N ASP A 65 -27.19 -4.65 9.51
CA ASP A 65 -28.18 -4.37 10.55
C ASP A 65 -28.18 -2.86 10.88
N GLU A 66 -29.36 -2.21 10.86
CA GLU A 66 -29.58 -0.76 11.07
C GLU A 66 -29.25 -0.26 12.50
N GLU A 67 -28.77 -1.11 13.41
CA GLU A 67 -28.54 -0.73 14.81
C GLU A 67 -27.12 -0.18 15.03
N GLY A 68 -26.95 1.12 14.80
CA GLY A 68 -25.74 1.86 15.19
C GLY A 68 -25.30 2.95 14.22
N VAL A 69 -26.24 3.71 13.66
CA VAL A 69 -25.91 4.81 12.73
C VAL A 69 -25.21 5.94 13.49
N SER A 70 -23.88 6.02 13.37
CA SER A 70 -23.17 7.29 13.56
C SER A 70 -23.48 8.14 12.33
N GLU A 71 -24.46 9.04 12.42
CA GLU A 71 -24.73 9.97 11.31
C GLU A 71 -23.49 10.83 11.06
N ILE A 72 -23.07 10.94 9.79
CA ILE A 72 -22.02 11.88 9.39
C ILE A 72 -22.58 13.30 9.54
N GLU A 73 -22.35 13.91 10.70
CA GLU A 73 -22.63 15.32 10.91
C GLU A 73 -21.47 16.16 10.39
N PHE A 74 -21.70 16.82 9.24
CA PHE A 74 -20.78 17.83 8.74
C PHE A 74 -20.83 19.05 9.64
N GLY A 75 -19.69 19.39 10.26
CA GLY A 75 -19.52 20.63 11.02
C GLY A 75 -18.86 21.69 10.14
N ASP A 76 -19.41 22.90 10.09
CA ASP A 76 -18.88 24.01 9.26
C ASP A 76 -17.42 24.39 9.61
N ASP A 77 -16.97 24.09 10.83
CA ASP A 77 -15.64 24.43 11.34
C ASP A 77 -14.62 23.26 11.29
N ARG A 78 -15.00 22.11 10.71
CA ARG A 78 -14.14 20.90 10.67
C ARG A 78 -13.43 20.74 9.32
N PRO A 79 -12.17 20.24 9.32
CA PRO A 79 -11.48 19.93 8.07
C PRO A 79 -12.20 18.81 7.32
N THR A 80 -12.19 18.87 5.99
CA THR A 80 -12.76 17.85 5.12
C THR A 80 -11.69 16.87 4.68
N ILE A 81 -11.81 15.61 5.10
CA ILE A 81 -10.88 14.54 4.76
C ILE A 81 -11.55 13.57 3.80
N SER A 82 -10.94 13.35 2.64
CA SER A 82 -11.39 12.33 1.69
C SER A 82 -10.76 10.97 2.03
N LEU A 83 -11.60 9.96 2.21
CA LEU A 83 -11.23 8.58 2.46
C LEU A 83 -11.37 7.80 1.15
N ILE A 84 -10.23 7.53 0.52
CA ILE A 84 -10.17 6.80 -0.74
C ILE A 84 -9.80 5.35 -0.47
N SER A 85 -10.64 4.40 -0.89
CA SER A 85 -10.36 2.98 -0.81
C SER A 85 -9.90 2.43 -2.17
N THR A 86 -8.80 1.68 -2.15
CA THR A 86 -8.36 0.84 -3.29
C THR A 86 -8.50 -0.65 -3.00
N GLY A 87 -9.20 -1.00 -1.91
CA GLY A 87 -9.19 -2.32 -1.28
C GLY A 87 -8.35 -2.34 -0.01
N GLY A 88 -8.03 -3.54 0.48
CA GLY A 88 -7.27 -3.72 1.72
C GLY A 88 -8.14 -3.91 2.96
N THR A 89 -7.52 -4.42 4.03
CA THR A 89 -8.20 -5.00 5.19
C THR A 89 -8.57 -3.99 6.28
N ILE A 90 -8.27 -2.70 6.12
CA ILE A 90 -8.39 -1.70 7.19
C ILE A 90 -9.86 -1.45 7.60
N ALA A 91 -10.78 -1.56 6.65
CA ALA A 91 -12.23 -1.51 6.85
C ALA A 91 -12.86 -2.82 6.35
N SER A 92 -12.52 -3.95 6.97
CA SER A 92 -13.15 -5.24 6.69
C SER A 92 -13.91 -5.74 7.92
N THR A 93 -15.12 -6.24 7.73
CA THR A 93 -15.95 -6.80 8.81
C THR A 93 -16.08 -8.31 8.66
N VAL A 94 -16.08 -9.04 9.77
CA VAL A 94 -16.45 -10.47 9.76
C VAL A 94 -17.91 -10.63 10.11
N ASP A 95 -18.65 -11.30 9.24
CA ASP A 95 -19.95 -11.85 9.61
C ASP A 95 -19.70 -13.10 10.48
N TYR A 96 -19.94 -13.01 11.79
CA TYR A 96 -19.74 -14.14 12.70
C TYR A 96 -20.71 -15.30 12.48
N ARG A 97 -21.82 -15.11 11.75
CA ARG A 97 -22.78 -16.15 11.40
C ARG A 97 -22.23 -17.01 10.27
N THR A 98 -21.65 -16.40 9.23
CA THR A 98 -21.09 -17.10 8.06
C THR A 98 -19.56 -17.28 8.10
N GLY A 99 -18.86 -16.57 8.99
CA GLY A 99 -17.39 -16.47 8.99
C GLY A 99 -16.80 -15.75 7.77
N ALA A 100 -17.62 -15.13 6.92
CA ALA A 100 -17.18 -14.38 5.76
C ALA A 100 -16.61 -13.02 6.16
N VAL A 101 -15.61 -12.54 5.41
CA VAL A 101 -15.04 -11.19 5.55
C VAL A 101 -15.57 -10.33 4.41
N THR A 102 -16.22 -9.21 4.71
CA THR A 102 -16.69 -8.24 3.72
C THR A 102 -15.87 -6.95 3.82
N ALA A 103 -15.39 -6.46 2.68
CA ALA A 103 -14.78 -5.14 2.59
C ALA A 103 -15.88 -4.06 2.64
N GLN A 104 -15.58 -2.93 3.26
CA GLN A 104 -16.50 -1.81 3.42
C GLN A 104 -16.16 -0.66 2.46
N PHE A 105 -17.18 0.06 1.98
CA PHE A 105 -17.08 0.85 0.74
C PHE A 105 -17.47 2.33 0.87
N THR A 106 -18.16 2.71 1.93
CA THR A 106 -18.59 4.10 2.16
C THR A 106 -17.85 4.72 3.36
N ALA A 107 -17.86 6.04 3.47
CA ALA A 107 -17.35 6.72 4.66
C ALA A 107 -18.07 6.24 5.92
N ASP A 108 -19.40 6.05 5.85
CA ASP A 108 -20.20 5.49 6.95
C ASP A 108 -19.70 4.12 7.38
N ASP A 109 -19.31 3.27 6.43
CA ASP A 109 -18.79 1.96 6.75
C ASP A 109 -17.44 2.07 7.48
N VAL A 110 -16.51 2.88 6.97
CA VAL A 110 -15.21 3.13 7.63
C VAL A 110 -15.41 3.63 9.06
N LEU A 111 -16.32 4.58 9.28
CA LEU A 111 -16.65 5.07 10.62
C LEU A 111 -17.27 3.99 11.52
N ARG A 112 -18.00 3.03 10.93
CA ARG A 112 -18.51 1.86 11.66
C ARG A 112 -17.39 0.92 12.07
N ALA A 113 -16.37 0.76 11.23
CA ALA A 113 -15.20 -0.07 11.52
C ALA A 113 -14.20 0.60 12.48
N VAL A 114 -14.10 1.93 12.43
CA VAL A 114 -13.22 2.75 13.28
C VAL A 114 -14.02 3.92 13.87
N PRO A 115 -14.83 3.67 14.92
CA PRO A 115 -15.66 4.70 15.55
C PRO A 115 -14.86 5.89 16.09
N GLU A 116 -13.58 5.70 16.41
CA GLU A 116 -12.66 6.73 16.88
C GLU A 116 -12.47 7.87 15.88
N LEU A 117 -12.80 7.66 14.60
CA LEU A 117 -12.77 8.72 13.59
C LEU A 117 -13.96 9.68 13.70
N ALA A 118 -15.08 9.27 14.30
CA ALA A 118 -16.26 10.10 14.39
C ALA A 118 -15.96 11.41 15.13
N GLY A 119 -16.31 12.55 14.51
CA GLY A 119 -16.10 13.88 15.08
C GLY A 119 -14.77 14.55 14.74
N ARG A 120 -13.76 13.82 14.27
CA ARG A 120 -12.43 14.36 13.97
C ARG A 120 -12.35 15.19 12.69
N ALA A 121 -13.23 14.90 11.73
CA ALA A 121 -13.26 15.57 10.43
C ALA A 121 -14.62 15.36 9.75
N ASN A 122 -14.85 16.15 8.71
CA ASN A 122 -15.90 15.92 7.73
C ASN A 122 -15.40 14.88 6.72
N TYR A 123 -16.03 13.71 6.63
CA TYR A 123 -15.54 12.64 5.76
C TYR A 123 -16.29 12.56 4.43
N ARG A 124 -15.53 12.39 3.35
CA ARG A 124 -16.04 11.97 2.03
C ARG A 124 -15.49 10.58 1.74
N GLY A 125 -16.32 9.66 1.31
CA GLY A 125 -15.89 8.29 0.97
C GLY A 125 -15.88 8.08 -0.53
N ARG A 126 -14.78 7.55 -1.08
CA ARG A 126 -14.67 7.20 -2.50
C ARG A 126 -13.99 5.85 -2.68
N VAL A 127 -14.54 5.01 -3.54
CA VAL A 127 -13.90 3.75 -3.94
C VAL A 127 -13.31 3.94 -5.33
N VAL A 128 -12.00 3.76 -5.45
CA VAL A 128 -11.29 3.75 -6.74
C VAL A 128 -11.18 2.33 -7.26
N ALA A 129 -10.80 1.39 -6.40
CA ALA A 129 -10.65 -0.02 -6.73
C ALA A 129 -11.04 -0.88 -5.52
N ASN A 130 -11.27 -2.17 -5.78
CA ASN A 130 -11.42 -3.18 -4.73
C ASN A 130 -10.62 -4.41 -5.13
N ILE A 131 -9.30 -4.32 -4.97
CA ILE A 131 -8.37 -5.37 -5.36
C ILE A 131 -7.41 -5.69 -4.21
N LEU A 132 -6.83 -6.89 -4.26
CA LEU A 132 -5.68 -7.22 -3.45
C LEU A 132 -4.46 -6.44 -3.98
N SER A 133 -3.64 -5.90 -3.08
CA SER A 133 -2.53 -5.00 -3.45
C SER A 133 -1.54 -5.61 -4.43
N GLU A 134 -1.32 -6.92 -4.39
CA GLU A 134 -0.45 -7.66 -5.32
C GLU A 134 -0.93 -7.63 -6.77
N ASN A 135 -2.18 -7.25 -7.02
CA ASN A 135 -2.75 -7.09 -8.36
C ASN A 135 -2.80 -5.62 -8.82
N MET A 136 -2.18 -4.69 -8.09
CA MET A 136 -2.05 -3.30 -8.53
C MET A 136 -1.27 -3.21 -9.83
N ASP A 137 -1.73 -2.33 -10.71
CA ASP A 137 -1.10 -2.07 -12.01
C ASP A 137 -1.10 -0.56 -12.33
N PRO A 138 -0.31 -0.12 -13.33
CA PRO A 138 -0.20 1.29 -13.71
C PRO A 138 -1.54 1.98 -13.97
N THR A 139 -2.50 1.31 -14.61
CA THR A 139 -3.82 1.87 -14.91
C THR A 139 -4.57 2.26 -13.64
N ILE A 140 -4.44 1.44 -12.59
CA ILE A 140 -5.09 1.69 -11.30
C ILE A 140 -4.39 2.84 -10.57
N TRP A 141 -3.07 2.96 -10.68
CA TRP A 141 -2.34 4.12 -10.14
C TRP A 141 -2.78 5.44 -10.78
N GLN A 142 -2.98 5.46 -12.11
CA GLN A 142 -3.51 6.64 -12.80
C GLN A 142 -4.93 7.00 -12.32
N GLN A 143 -5.82 6.01 -12.20
CA GLN A 143 -7.16 6.21 -11.65
C GLN A 143 -7.14 6.74 -10.21
N LEU A 144 -6.21 6.24 -9.39
CA LEU A 144 -6.03 6.71 -8.02
C LEU A 144 -5.52 8.15 -7.99
N ALA A 145 -4.50 8.48 -8.78
CA ALA A 145 -3.96 9.84 -8.84
C ALA A 145 -5.01 10.86 -9.31
N ALA A 146 -5.77 10.53 -10.36
CA ALA A 146 -6.90 11.35 -10.82
C ALA A 146 -7.98 11.51 -9.74
N ALA A 147 -8.33 10.44 -9.03
CA ALA A 147 -9.31 10.51 -7.95
C ALA A 147 -8.83 11.39 -6.78
N VAL A 148 -7.57 11.27 -6.37
CA VAL A 148 -6.96 12.13 -5.34
C VAL A 148 -7.00 13.59 -5.79
N HIS A 149 -6.58 13.88 -7.02
CA HIS A 149 -6.61 15.23 -7.58
C HIS A 149 -8.03 15.83 -7.56
N GLU A 150 -9.03 15.09 -8.05
CA GLU A 150 -10.43 15.52 -8.05
C GLU A 150 -10.98 15.82 -6.64
N GLU A 151 -10.60 15.04 -5.63
CA GLU A 151 -11.02 15.27 -4.25
C GLU A 151 -10.40 16.54 -3.67
N ILE A 152 -9.12 16.80 -3.97
CA ILE A 152 -8.44 18.03 -3.56
C ILE A 152 -9.04 19.24 -4.29
N GLU A 153 -9.31 19.16 -5.59
CA GLU A 153 -10.02 20.21 -6.34
C GLU A 153 -11.41 20.49 -5.79
N ALA A 154 -12.10 19.46 -5.30
CA ALA A 154 -13.40 19.58 -4.64
C ALA A 154 -13.32 20.14 -3.21
N GLY A 155 -12.13 20.58 -2.77
CA GLY A 155 -11.91 21.25 -1.49
C GLY A 155 -11.69 20.29 -0.32
N ALA A 156 -11.08 19.12 -0.54
CA ALA A 156 -10.57 18.31 0.57
C ALA A 156 -9.33 18.98 1.19
N ASP A 157 -9.32 19.09 2.52
CA ASP A 157 -8.19 19.58 3.31
C ASP A 157 -7.10 18.51 3.49
N GLY A 158 -7.37 17.28 3.09
CA GLY A 158 -6.42 16.17 3.09
C GLY A 158 -7.07 14.90 2.56
N VAL A 159 -6.24 13.96 2.14
CA VAL A 159 -6.70 12.68 1.59
C VAL A 159 -6.05 11.53 2.34
N VAL A 160 -6.84 10.55 2.76
CA VAL A 160 -6.36 9.28 3.31
C VAL A 160 -6.66 8.17 2.31
N VAL A 161 -5.62 7.50 1.83
CA VAL A 161 -5.72 6.37 0.90
C VAL A 161 -5.59 5.06 1.68
N MET A 162 -6.71 4.35 1.81
CA MET A 162 -6.80 3.02 2.40
C MET A 162 -6.37 1.98 1.38
N HIS A 163 -5.19 1.38 1.60
CA HIS A 163 -4.51 0.56 0.61
C HIS A 163 -4.01 -0.76 1.21
N GLY A 164 -3.96 -1.81 0.39
CA GLY A 164 -3.34 -3.09 0.77
C GLY A 164 -1.82 -2.95 0.99
N THR A 165 -1.27 -3.65 1.98
CA THR A 165 0.09 -3.35 2.44
C THR A 165 1.20 -3.85 1.52
N ASP A 166 0.98 -4.84 0.65
CA ASP A 166 2.07 -5.48 -0.10
C ASP A 166 2.69 -4.56 -1.17
N THR A 167 1.90 -3.68 -1.78
CA THR A 167 2.37 -2.78 -2.84
C THR A 167 2.20 -1.30 -2.51
N MET A 168 1.77 -0.97 -1.28
CA MET A 168 1.56 0.42 -0.84
C MET A 168 2.77 1.33 -1.09
N GLN A 169 3.99 0.82 -0.88
CA GLN A 169 5.23 1.57 -1.16
C GLN A 169 5.34 2.03 -2.63
N PHE A 170 4.84 1.22 -3.58
CA PHE A 170 4.88 1.54 -5.01
C PHE A 170 3.82 2.57 -5.36
N SER A 171 2.59 2.38 -4.86
CA SER A 171 1.48 3.32 -5.07
C SER A 171 1.78 4.70 -4.47
N ALA A 172 2.36 4.75 -3.26
CA ALA A 172 2.77 6.01 -2.65
C ALA A 172 3.93 6.66 -3.41
N SER A 173 4.91 5.88 -3.86
CA SER A 173 6.03 6.40 -4.66
C SER A 173 5.56 6.98 -6.00
N VAL A 174 4.68 6.28 -6.73
CA VAL A 174 4.24 6.76 -8.06
C VAL A 174 3.33 7.98 -7.94
N LEU A 175 2.43 8.03 -6.96
CA LEU A 175 1.61 9.23 -6.73
C LEU A 175 2.47 10.44 -6.38
N ALA A 176 3.57 10.25 -5.65
CA ALA A 176 4.50 11.35 -5.33
C ALA A 176 5.18 11.95 -6.57
N PHE A 177 5.27 11.21 -7.68
CA PHE A 177 5.78 11.73 -8.96
C PHE A 177 4.65 12.30 -9.83
N MET A 178 3.43 11.74 -9.74
CA MET A 178 2.29 12.17 -10.55
C MET A 178 1.61 13.44 -10.05
N LEU A 179 1.68 13.73 -8.75
CA LEU A 179 0.84 14.72 -8.09
C LEU A 179 1.67 15.75 -7.32
N ASP A 180 1.58 17.01 -7.76
CA ASP A 180 1.93 18.16 -6.92
C ASP A 180 0.72 18.50 -6.05
N THR A 181 0.85 18.46 -4.73
CA THR A 181 -0.30 18.61 -3.82
C THR A 181 -0.14 19.78 -2.86
N PRO A 182 -1.18 20.64 -2.68
CA PRO A 182 -1.22 21.67 -1.65
C PRO A 182 -1.58 21.14 -0.26
N VAL A 183 -2.05 19.89 -0.16
CA VAL A 183 -2.55 19.25 1.06
C VAL A 183 -1.93 17.87 1.27
N PRO A 184 -1.95 17.30 2.48
CA PRO A 184 -1.39 15.98 2.72
C PRO A 184 -2.17 14.86 2.01
N VAL A 185 -1.46 13.88 1.45
CA VAL A 185 -2.03 12.64 0.91
C VAL A 185 -1.40 11.45 1.63
N VAL A 186 -2.15 10.83 2.54
CA VAL A 186 -1.62 9.83 3.47
C VAL A 186 -2.14 8.44 3.14
N PHE A 187 -1.26 7.57 2.66
CA PHE A 187 -1.54 6.15 2.52
C PHE A 187 -1.49 5.46 3.89
N THR A 188 -2.42 4.53 4.11
CA THR A 188 -2.42 3.69 5.31
C THR A 188 -3.11 2.34 5.04
N GLY A 189 -2.96 1.41 5.98
CA GLY A 189 -3.51 0.06 5.90
C GLY A 189 -3.41 -0.68 7.23
N SER A 190 -3.58 -2.00 7.20
CA SER A 190 -3.38 -2.85 8.37
C SER A 190 -2.63 -4.14 8.03
N GLN A 191 -1.72 -4.57 8.91
CA GLN A 191 -0.99 -5.84 8.84
C GLN A 191 -1.78 -6.97 9.51
N ARG A 192 -2.72 -6.62 10.37
CA ARG A 192 -3.69 -7.53 10.98
C ARG A 192 -5.06 -7.17 10.44
N SER A 193 -5.78 -8.20 10.02
CA SER A 193 -7.16 -8.05 9.54
C SER A 193 -8.03 -7.33 10.58
N ALA A 194 -8.87 -6.39 10.11
CA ALA A 194 -9.67 -5.49 10.96
C ALA A 194 -10.68 -6.20 11.85
N ASP A 195 -11.05 -7.45 11.52
CA ASP A 195 -11.94 -8.27 12.34
C ASP A 195 -11.34 -8.73 13.67
N ARG A 196 -10.03 -8.56 13.83
CA ARG A 196 -9.32 -9.00 15.03
C ARG A 196 -9.28 -7.85 16.05
N PRO A 197 -9.58 -8.10 17.33
CA PRO A 197 -9.41 -7.09 18.38
C PRO A 197 -7.97 -6.59 18.57
N SER A 198 -6.99 -7.32 18.03
CA SER A 198 -5.58 -6.91 18.00
C SER A 198 -5.19 -6.31 16.65
N SER A 199 -6.15 -5.83 15.86
CA SER A 199 -5.86 -5.15 14.61
C SER A 199 -5.13 -3.84 14.88
N ASP A 200 -4.25 -3.49 13.95
CA ASP A 200 -3.56 -2.22 13.86
C ASP A 200 -4.38 -1.15 13.11
N ASN A 201 -5.57 -1.51 12.60
CA ASN A 201 -6.39 -0.63 11.76
C ASN A 201 -6.81 0.68 12.44
N VAL A 202 -7.25 0.63 13.71
CA VAL A 202 -7.76 1.80 14.43
C VAL A 202 -6.68 2.86 14.59
N MET A 203 -5.55 2.47 15.19
CA MET A 203 -4.42 3.38 15.42
C MET A 203 -3.85 3.92 14.10
N ASN A 204 -3.67 3.08 13.08
CA ASN A 204 -3.19 3.52 11.78
C ASN A 204 -4.15 4.52 11.13
N ALA A 205 -5.47 4.28 11.19
CA ALA A 205 -6.47 5.17 10.62
C ALA A 205 -6.55 6.52 11.35
N VAL A 206 -6.54 6.52 12.68
CA VAL A 206 -6.54 7.75 13.49
C VAL A 206 -5.29 8.58 13.19
N CYS A 207 -4.10 7.98 13.28
CA CYS A 207 -2.85 8.69 12.99
C CYS A 207 -2.78 9.18 11.54
N ALA A 208 -3.30 8.41 10.57
CA ALA A 208 -3.34 8.83 9.17
C ALA A 208 -4.29 10.01 8.93
N VAL A 209 -5.45 10.04 9.61
CA VAL A 209 -6.38 11.17 9.55
C VAL A 209 -5.77 12.42 10.19
N GLU A 210 -5.11 12.29 11.35
CA GLU A 210 -4.41 13.43 11.95
C GLU A 210 -3.28 13.94 11.05
N ALA A 211 -2.52 13.04 10.42
CA ALA A 211 -1.51 13.42 9.43
C ALA A 211 -2.13 14.11 8.21
N ALA A 212 -3.34 13.70 7.80
CA ALA A 212 -4.07 14.33 6.71
C ALA A 212 -4.60 15.74 7.04
N LYS A 213 -4.86 16.01 8.32
CA LYS A 213 -5.23 17.34 8.85
C LYS A 213 -4.02 18.26 9.01
N GLY A 214 -2.83 17.70 9.23
CA GLY A 214 -1.60 18.44 9.52
C GLY A 214 -1.05 19.29 8.36
N ASP A 215 0.12 19.87 8.59
CA ASP A 215 0.77 20.82 7.66
C ASP A 215 1.66 20.16 6.59
N CYS A 216 1.97 18.86 6.73
CA CYS A 216 2.89 18.15 5.83
C CYS A 216 2.21 17.76 4.50
N ALA A 217 2.24 18.67 3.53
CA ALA A 217 1.64 18.50 2.20
C ALA A 217 2.55 17.71 1.24
N GLU A 218 2.69 16.41 1.51
CA GLU A 218 3.38 15.45 0.64
C GLU A 218 2.53 14.19 0.45
N VAL A 219 2.97 13.30 -0.45
CA VAL A 219 2.49 11.92 -0.47
C VAL A 219 3.24 11.11 0.58
N LEU A 220 2.49 10.55 1.53
CA LEU A 220 2.99 9.99 2.78
C LEU A 220 2.49 8.56 2.98
N VAL A 221 3.17 7.79 3.83
CA VAL A 221 2.68 6.52 4.37
C VAL A 221 2.69 6.59 5.89
N CYS A 222 1.55 6.29 6.53
CA CYS A 222 1.40 6.27 7.99
C CYS A 222 1.04 4.85 8.46
N MET A 223 1.95 4.24 9.21
CA MET A 223 1.83 2.88 9.77
C MET A 223 2.47 2.85 11.17
N HIS A 224 2.23 1.82 11.98
CA HIS A 224 2.92 1.59 13.26
C HIS A 224 4.45 1.80 13.17
N ALA A 225 5.01 2.54 14.12
CA ALA A 225 6.46 2.76 14.24
C ALA A 225 7.19 1.56 14.86
N ASP A 226 6.52 0.85 15.77
CA ASP A 226 7.04 -0.36 16.42
C ASP A 226 5.92 -1.39 16.67
N ALA A 227 6.20 -2.43 17.47
CA ALA A 227 5.24 -3.49 17.75
C ALA A 227 4.11 -3.09 18.74
N SER A 228 4.25 -1.97 19.45
CA SER A 228 3.33 -1.45 20.45
C SER A 228 2.27 -0.53 19.83
N ASP A 229 1.19 -0.28 20.56
CA ASP A 229 0.13 0.65 20.16
C ASP A 229 0.37 2.05 20.76
N GLU A 230 1.61 2.54 20.65
CA GLU A 230 2.03 3.85 21.20
C GLU A 230 2.31 4.88 20.10
N HIS A 231 3.02 4.50 19.03
CA HIS A 231 3.43 5.44 17.98
C HIS A 231 3.22 4.92 16.55
N CYS A 232 2.78 5.80 15.66
CA CYS A 232 2.90 5.60 14.22
C CYS A 232 4.13 6.33 13.68
N ALA A 233 4.73 5.80 12.62
CA ALA A 233 5.75 6.47 11.84
C ALA A 233 5.12 7.05 10.57
N LEU A 234 5.45 8.30 10.29
CA LEU A 234 5.08 9.00 9.07
C LEU A 234 6.26 8.99 8.12
N HIS A 235 6.10 8.34 6.97
CA HIS A 235 7.16 8.18 5.98
C HIS A 235 6.87 9.00 4.73
N ARG A 236 7.89 9.62 4.14
CA ARG A 236 7.82 10.14 2.77
C ARG A 236 7.58 8.98 1.79
N GLY A 237 6.58 9.09 0.92
CA GLY A 237 6.11 8.00 0.05
C GLY A 237 7.19 7.40 -0.87
N THR A 238 8.17 8.21 -1.26
CA THR A 238 9.31 7.81 -2.11
C THR A 238 10.47 7.13 -1.37
N ARG A 239 10.38 6.98 -0.04
CA ARG A 239 11.46 6.45 0.80
C ARG A 239 11.06 5.30 1.70
N VAL A 240 9.78 4.95 1.69
CA VAL A 240 9.24 3.88 2.50
C VAL A 240 9.40 2.54 1.80
N ARG A 241 9.70 1.49 2.57
CA ARG A 241 9.69 0.11 2.10
C ARG A 241 9.04 -0.81 3.13
N LYS A 242 8.25 -1.78 2.67
CA LYS A 242 7.77 -2.90 3.49
C LYS A 242 8.92 -3.90 3.69
N ASN A 243 9.61 -3.80 4.81
CA ASN A 243 10.77 -4.61 5.17
C ASN A 243 10.42 -5.89 5.94
N HIS A 244 9.21 -5.98 6.49
CA HIS A 244 8.72 -7.21 7.13
C HIS A 244 7.43 -7.72 6.51
N THR A 245 7.29 -9.04 6.45
CA THR A 245 6.13 -9.71 5.83
C THR A 245 4.87 -9.73 6.70
N SER A 246 4.93 -9.23 7.95
CA SER A 246 3.84 -9.46 8.92
C SER A 246 3.91 -8.68 10.22
N ARG A 247 5.01 -8.02 10.59
CA ARG A 247 5.02 -7.17 11.78
C ARG A 247 4.15 -5.93 11.55
N ARG A 248 3.69 -5.28 12.63
CA ARG A 248 2.93 -4.02 12.54
C ARG A 248 3.84 -2.90 12.01
N ASP A 249 5.05 -2.83 12.55
CA ASP A 249 6.17 -2.01 12.08
C ASP A 249 6.87 -2.62 10.87
N ALA A 250 6.09 -3.05 9.88
CA ALA A 250 6.65 -3.62 8.65
C ALA A 250 7.21 -2.56 7.70
N PHE A 251 6.76 -1.31 7.81
CA PHE A 251 7.18 -0.22 6.93
C PHE A 251 8.30 0.59 7.59
N GLU A 252 9.37 0.82 6.84
CA GLU A 252 10.54 1.54 7.31
C GLU A 252 10.95 2.59 6.28
N THR A 253 11.42 3.75 6.75
CA THR A 253 12.15 4.68 5.90
C THR A 253 13.57 4.16 5.72
N VAL A 254 13.98 3.93 4.48
CA VAL A 254 15.31 3.37 4.20
C VAL A 254 16.34 4.49 4.10
N GLY A 255 17.46 4.32 4.82
CA GLY A 255 18.62 5.21 4.77
C GLY A 255 18.52 6.48 5.62
N ARG A 256 17.45 6.64 6.41
CA ARG A 256 17.26 7.75 7.38
C ARG A 256 16.08 7.46 8.31
N SER A 257 15.94 8.24 9.39
CA SER A 257 14.75 8.20 10.24
C SER A 257 13.48 8.62 9.47
N PRO A 258 12.28 8.19 9.91
CA PRO A 258 11.01 8.63 9.35
C PRO A 258 10.86 10.15 9.35
N LEU A 259 9.93 10.67 8.54
CA LEU A 259 9.67 12.11 8.45
C LEU A 259 9.17 12.65 9.80
N ALA A 260 8.31 11.90 10.46
CA ALA A 260 7.86 12.15 11.82
C ALA A 260 7.47 10.86 12.56
N THR A 261 7.38 10.95 13.88
CA THR A 261 6.63 10.01 14.72
C THR A 261 5.35 10.68 15.23
N ILE A 262 4.28 9.90 15.38
CA ILE A 262 2.97 10.36 15.85
C ILE A 262 2.62 9.57 17.11
N GLU A 263 2.48 10.24 18.26
CA GLU A 263 2.08 9.61 19.52
C GLU A 263 0.56 9.43 19.54
N TYR A 264 0.11 8.16 19.56
CA TYR A 264 -1.29 7.81 19.33
C TYR A 264 -2.22 8.35 20.41
N ALA A 265 -1.83 8.35 21.68
CA ALA A 265 -2.70 8.80 22.76
C ALA A 265 -3.00 10.30 22.67
N THR A 266 -2.01 11.12 22.33
CA THR A 266 -2.18 12.56 22.10
C THR A 266 -2.97 12.80 20.81
N ALA A 267 -2.67 12.09 19.72
CA ALA A 267 -3.44 12.16 18.48
C ALA A 267 -4.93 11.80 18.71
N GLU A 268 -5.18 10.76 19.50
CA GLU A 268 -6.51 10.30 19.85
C GLU A 268 -7.26 11.34 20.70
N ALA A 269 -6.62 11.93 21.71
CA ALA A 269 -7.25 12.87 22.61
C ALA A 269 -7.46 14.26 21.97
N ASP A 270 -6.42 14.84 21.40
CA ASP A 270 -6.41 16.25 20.97
C ASP A 270 -7.07 16.43 19.61
N GLY A 271 -7.04 15.41 18.75
CA GLY A 271 -7.66 15.43 17.43
C GLY A 271 -9.17 15.20 17.39
N ALA A 272 -9.76 14.79 18.52
CA ALA A 272 -11.13 14.28 18.62
C ALA A 272 -12.22 15.27 18.19
N ASP A 273 -12.01 16.58 18.42
CA ASP A 273 -13.02 17.62 18.22
C ASP A 273 -12.86 18.39 16.89
N GLY A 274 -11.94 17.98 16.01
CA GLY A 274 -11.75 18.58 14.69
C GLY A 274 -10.47 19.38 14.52
N GLU A 275 -9.85 19.83 15.63
CA GLU A 275 -8.55 20.50 15.62
C GLU A 275 -7.44 19.50 15.26
N ALA A 276 -6.39 19.93 14.56
CA ALA A 276 -5.25 19.08 14.27
C ALA A 276 -4.46 18.81 15.57
N ALA A 277 -4.10 17.55 15.82
CA ALA A 277 -3.31 17.17 17.00
C ALA A 277 -1.82 17.48 16.82
N ASP A 278 -1.46 18.75 16.60
CA ASP A 278 -0.08 19.16 16.24
C ASP A 278 0.97 18.71 17.27
N ASP A 279 0.62 18.72 18.56
CA ASP A 279 1.50 18.30 19.66
C ASP A 279 1.78 16.78 19.68
N ALA A 280 1.04 15.98 18.90
CA ALA A 280 1.29 14.55 18.74
C ALA A 280 2.47 14.24 17.80
N PHE A 281 2.93 15.22 17.01
CA PHE A 281 3.94 15.01 15.97
C PHE A 281 5.34 15.43 16.41
N GLU A 282 6.31 14.55 16.18
CA GLU A 282 7.74 14.88 16.28
C GLU A 282 8.38 14.74 14.89
N PHE A 283 8.53 15.87 14.17
CA PHE A 283 9.16 15.91 12.86
C PHE A 283 10.68 15.91 12.95
N ALA A 284 11.33 15.00 12.22
CA ALA A 284 12.78 14.85 12.19
C ALA A 284 13.43 15.55 10.98
N HIS A 285 12.68 15.80 9.91
CA HIS A 285 13.20 16.36 8.66
C HIS A 285 12.29 17.44 8.07
N GLU A 286 12.83 18.25 7.16
CA GLU A 286 12.06 19.23 6.39
C GLU A 286 11.04 18.57 5.46
N TYR A 287 9.88 19.22 5.35
CA TYR A 287 8.75 18.80 4.52
C TYR A 287 8.13 19.98 3.77
N ALA A 288 7.39 19.68 2.71
CA ALA A 288 6.58 20.69 2.02
C ALA A 288 5.38 21.08 2.91
N THR A 289 5.25 22.36 3.24
CA THR A 289 4.16 22.85 4.09
C THR A 289 2.90 23.09 3.26
N ARG A 290 1.73 23.02 3.89
CA ARG A 290 0.42 23.19 3.26
C ARG A 290 0.36 24.48 2.44
N GLY A 291 -0.22 24.38 1.24
CA GLY A 291 -0.44 25.51 0.33
C GLY A 291 0.82 26.09 -0.31
N THR A 292 1.99 25.43 -0.20
CA THR A 292 3.21 25.88 -0.88
C THR A 292 3.29 25.50 -2.35
N SER A 293 2.67 24.38 -2.72
CA SER A 293 2.57 23.91 -4.10
C SER A 293 1.18 24.18 -4.67
N ASP A 294 1.10 24.53 -5.95
CA ASP A 294 -0.15 24.51 -6.68
C ASP A 294 -0.51 23.05 -7.02
N LEU A 295 -1.81 22.72 -6.99
CA LEU A 295 -2.27 21.39 -7.37
C LEU A 295 -2.02 21.16 -8.87
N ALA A 296 -1.29 20.09 -9.20
CA ALA A 296 -1.08 19.66 -10.58
C ALA A 296 -1.02 18.12 -10.68
N LEU A 297 -1.35 17.60 -11.86
CA LEU A 297 -1.39 16.17 -12.14
C LEU A 297 -0.73 15.88 -13.49
N ASP A 298 0.31 15.06 -13.45
CA ASP A 298 1.00 14.47 -14.60
C ASP A 298 0.98 12.94 -14.43
N ASP A 299 -0.17 12.33 -14.73
CA ASP A 299 -0.43 10.92 -14.45
C ASP A 299 -0.09 9.95 -15.59
N ASP A 300 0.49 10.40 -16.69
CA ASP A 300 0.92 9.49 -17.76
C ASP A 300 2.04 8.56 -17.27
N LEU A 301 1.99 7.28 -17.65
CA LEU A 301 3.01 6.27 -17.34
C LEU A 301 3.39 5.48 -18.58
N ASN A 302 4.69 5.24 -18.75
CA ASN A 302 5.17 4.19 -19.65
C ASN A 302 5.33 2.87 -18.86
N PRO A 303 4.48 1.85 -19.08
CA PRO A 303 4.56 0.59 -18.35
C PRO A 303 5.69 -0.34 -18.85
N SER A 304 6.36 -0.03 -19.95
CA SER A 304 7.45 -0.82 -20.55
C SER A 304 8.77 -0.65 -19.77
N VAL A 305 8.71 -0.87 -18.46
CA VAL A 305 9.84 -0.73 -17.53
C VAL A 305 9.99 -1.97 -16.65
N GLU A 306 11.15 -2.59 -16.75
CA GLU A 306 11.48 -3.79 -15.98
C GLU A 306 12.39 -3.50 -14.79
N LEU A 307 12.19 -4.26 -13.70
CA LEU A 307 13.08 -4.25 -12.54
C LEU A 307 13.75 -5.61 -12.45
N VAL A 308 15.06 -5.65 -12.72
CA VAL A 308 15.83 -6.89 -12.77
C VAL A 308 16.85 -6.97 -11.66
N LYS A 309 16.89 -8.12 -10.99
CA LYS A 309 17.88 -8.38 -9.95
C LYS A 309 19.06 -9.15 -10.49
N PHE A 310 20.26 -8.60 -10.32
CA PHE A 310 21.48 -9.33 -10.62
C PHE A 310 21.76 -10.38 -9.53
N THR A 311 22.13 -11.60 -9.90
CA THR A 311 22.57 -12.62 -8.94
C THR A 311 23.81 -13.39 -9.45
N PRO A 312 24.75 -13.76 -8.57
CA PRO A 312 25.93 -14.52 -8.99
C PRO A 312 25.56 -15.85 -9.65
N GLY A 313 26.11 -16.09 -10.85
CA GLY A 313 25.87 -17.33 -11.60
C GLY A 313 24.53 -17.38 -12.34
N MET A 314 23.80 -16.27 -12.44
CA MET A 314 22.63 -16.19 -13.31
C MET A 314 23.02 -16.40 -14.79
N ASP A 315 22.10 -17.00 -15.54
CA ASP A 315 22.23 -17.10 -16.99
C ASP A 315 22.08 -15.71 -17.60
N THR A 316 23.04 -15.28 -18.41
CA THR A 316 23.01 -13.97 -19.06
C THR A 316 21.86 -13.86 -20.08
N ALA A 317 21.44 -14.98 -20.65
CA ALA A 317 20.27 -15.04 -21.53
C ALA A 317 18.95 -14.73 -20.80
N ALA A 318 18.94 -14.75 -19.46
CA ALA A 318 17.77 -14.36 -18.68
C ALA A 318 17.39 -12.88 -18.86
N TRP A 319 18.26 -12.06 -19.47
CA TRP A 319 17.99 -10.65 -19.79
C TRP A 319 17.69 -10.42 -21.28
N ASP A 320 17.52 -11.49 -22.07
CA ASP A 320 17.17 -11.38 -23.49
C ASP A 320 15.78 -10.75 -23.69
N TYR A 321 14.85 -11.01 -22.76
CA TYR A 321 13.49 -10.44 -22.82
C TYR A 321 13.44 -8.90 -22.65
N LEU A 322 14.55 -8.27 -22.25
CA LEU A 322 14.64 -6.82 -22.07
C LEU A 322 14.77 -6.05 -23.39
N ASP A 323 14.94 -6.71 -24.53
CA ASP A 323 15.12 -6.06 -25.84
C ASP A 323 13.95 -5.14 -26.23
N ASP A 324 12.75 -5.42 -25.73
CA ASP A 324 11.54 -4.65 -26.03
C ASP A 324 11.19 -3.62 -24.94
N ALA A 325 12.02 -3.48 -23.89
CA ALA A 325 11.78 -2.56 -22.79
C ALA A 325 12.26 -1.14 -23.11
N ASP A 326 11.45 -0.13 -22.77
CA ASP A 326 11.83 1.28 -22.89
C ASP A 326 12.72 1.71 -21.71
N GLY A 327 12.60 1.03 -20.56
CA GLY A 327 13.42 1.27 -19.38
C GLY A 327 13.76 0.01 -18.59
N VAL A 328 14.95 0.00 -17.98
CA VAL A 328 15.40 -1.10 -17.11
C VAL A 328 16.03 -0.54 -15.85
N ILE A 329 15.51 -0.96 -14.71
CA ILE A 329 16.15 -0.77 -13.40
C ILE A 329 16.89 -2.03 -13.03
N ILE A 330 18.18 -1.91 -12.74
CA ILE A 330 19.01 -3.03 -12.29
C ILE A 330 19.19 -2.93 -10.76
N GLU A 331 18.81 -3.97 -10.02
CA GLU A 331 19.27 -4.18 -8.64
C GLU A 331 20.65 -4.84 -8.66
N GLY A 332 21.69 -4.01 -8.71
CA GLY A 332 23.08 -4.41 -8.67
C GLY A 332 23.56 -4.81 -7.26
N THR A 333 24.77 -5.32 -7.19
CA THR A 333 25.42 -5.67 -5.92
C THR A 333 26.22 -4.50 -5.35
N GLY A 334 26.26 -4.36 -4.03
CA GLY A 334 27.14 -3.40 -3.35
C GLY A 334 26.92 -1.96 -3.82
N LEU A 335 27.96 -1.36 -4.41
CA LEU A 335 27.92 0.02 -4.93
C LEU A 335 27.27 0.15 -6.32
N GLY A 336 26.72 -0.90 -6.92
CA GLY A 336 26.10 -0.83 -8.26
C GLY A 336 26.68 -1.78 -9.30
N HIS A 337 27.10 -2.99 -8.90
CA HIS A 337 27.83 -3.87 -9.82
C HIS A 337 27.01 -5.04 -10.35
N ILE A 338 27.32 -5.44 -11.58
CA ILE A 338 26.90 -6.69 -12.22
C ILE A 338 28.13 -7.50 -12.65
N HIS A 339 27.91 -8.73 -13.13
CA HIS A 339 28.98 -9.51 -13.73
C HIS A 339 29.47 -8.87 -15.04
N THR A 340 30.78 -8.79 -15.28
CA THR A 340 31.37 -8.14 -16.47
C THR A 340 30.80 -8.64 -17.80
N ASP A 341 30.46 -9.93 -17.90
CA ASP A 341 29.88 -10.51 -19.12
C ASP A 341 28.49 -9.94 -19.48
N LEU A 342 27.81 -9.28 -18.55
CA LEU A 342 26.54 -8.60 -18.79
C LEU A 342 26.71 -7.17 -19.32
N ILE A 343 27.91 -6.59 -19.23
CA ILE A 343 28.13 -5.20 -19.66
C ILE A 343 27.83 -5.01 -21.15
N PRO A 344 28.32 -5.87 -22.08
CA PRO A 344 27.98 -5.72 -23.50
C PRO A 344 26.47 -5.82 -23.78
N ARG A 345 25.74 -6.59 -22.96
CA ARG A 345 24.28 -6.69 -23.06
C ARG A 345 23.62 -5.38 -22.65
N VAL A 346 24.06 -4.78 -21.54
CA VAL A 346 23.55 -3.50 -21.05
C VAL A 346 23.87 -2.37 -22.03
N GLU A 347 25.10 -2.34 -22.57
CA GLU A 347 25.50 -1.39 -23.61
C GLU A 347 24.56 -1.49 -24.84
N GLY A 348 24.28 -2.71 -25.30
CA GLY A 348 23.34 -2.91 -26.42
C GLY A 348 21.90 -2.43 -26.14
N LEU A 349 21.41 -2.54 -24.90
CA LEU A 349 20.11 -1.97 -24.52
C LEU A 349 20.12 -0.44 -24.62
N VAL A 350 21.16 0.20 -24.06
CA VAL A 350 21.31 1.66 -24.11
C VAL A 350 21.46 2.16 -25.54
N GLU A 351 22.26 1.49 -26.38
CA GLU A 351 22.42 1.82 -27.80
C GLU A 351 21.11 1.72 -28.59
N ASN A 352 20.19 0.85 -28.17
CA ASN A 352 18.86 0.70 -28.76
C ASN A 352 17.84 1.71 -28.22
N GLY A 353 18.23 2.58 -27.29
CA GLY A 353 17.40 3.65 -26.75
C GLY A 353 16.73 3.32 -25.41
N THR A 354 16.98 2.15 -24.82
CA THR A 354 16.47 1.79 -23.49
C THR A 354 17.19 2.61 -22.41
N VAL A 355 16.44 3.25 -21.51
CA VAL A 355 17.02 3.94 -20.35
C VAL A 355 17.37 2.92 -19.28
N VAL A 356 18.66 2.73 -18.99
CA VAL A 356 19.12 1.79 -17.96
C VAL A 356 19.62 2.54 -16.74
N ALA A 357 19.02 2.28 -15.57
CA ALA A 357 19.45 2.86 -14.30
C ALA A 357 19.87 1.80 -13.27
N MET A 358 20.93 2.09 -12.53
CA MET A 358 21.50 1.22 -11.51
C MET A 358 21.01 1.59 -10.11
N THR A 359 20.52 0.58 -9.38
CA THR A 359 20.17 0.62 -7.95
C THR A 359 20.92 -0.50 -7.22
N SER A 360 20.78 -0.60 -5.90
CA SER A 360 21.48 -1.61 -5.10
C SER A 360 20.54 -2.54 -4.34
N GLN A 361 20.91 -3.82 -4.30
CA GLN A 361 20.29 -4.84 -3.44
C GLN A 361 20.53 -4.59 -1.95
N CYS A 362 21.50 -3.74 -1.58
CA CYS A 362 21.77 -3.40 -0.19
C CYS A 362 20.64 -2.58 0.44
N LEU A 363 19.81 -1.92 -0.37
CA LEU A 363 18.73 -0.99 0.01
C LEU A 363 19.24 0.27 0.73
N GLU A 364 20.00 0.09 1.81
CA GLU A 364 20.77 1.16 2.43
C GLU A 364 22.06 1.43 1.67
N GLY A 365 22.38 2.72 1.52
CA GLY A 365 23.57 3.20 0.85
C GLY A 365 23.29 3.82 -0.51
N ARG A 366 24.36 4.29 -1.14
CA ARG A 366 24.33 5.00 -2.42
C ARG A 366 25.15 4.24 -3.45
N VAL A 367 24.59 4.07 -4.64
CA VAL A 367 25.32 3.60 -5.83
C VAL A 367 26.44 4.58 -6.16
N CYS A 368 27.64 4.05 -6.42
CA CYS A 368 28.81 4.83 -6.79
C CYS A 368 29.71 4.01 -7.71
N ASP A 369 29.41 4.06 -8.99
CA ASP A 369 30.04 3.26 -10.04
C ASP A 369 31.42 3.83 -10.45
N ARG A 370 31.88 4.90 -9.80
CA ARG A 370 33.18 5.53 -10.06
C ARG A 370 34.35 4.85 -9.34
N VAL A 371 34.07 4.00 -8.34
CA VAL A 371 35.09 3.42 -7.45
C VAL A 371 35.85 2.27 -8.10
N TYR A 372 35.13 1.36 -8.76
CA TYR A 372 35.68 0.14 -9.36
C TYR A 372 35.61 0.19 -10.89
N ASP A 373 36.53 -0.51 -11.57
CA ASP A 373 36.59 -0.54 -13.04
C ASP A 373 35.27 -1.01 -13.65
N THR A 374 34.63 -2.05 -13.09
CA THR A 374 33.33 -2.55 -13.53
C THR A 374 32.22 -1.50 -13.50
N GLY A 375 32.23 -0.61 -12.50
CA GLY A 375 31.27 0.50 -12.45
C GLY A 375 31.55 1.54 -13.54
N ARG A 376 32.83 1.83 -13.79
CA ARG A 376 33.21 2.78 -14.85
C ARG A 376 32.83 2.25 -16.23
N ASP A 377 33.00 0.96 -16.45
CA ASP A 377 32.57 0.29 -17.68
C ASP A 377 31.04 0.40 -17.87
N LEU A 378 30.24 0.34 -16.78
CA LEU A 378 28.79 0.55 -16.83
C LEU A 378 28.42 2.01 -17.13
N LEU A 379 29.14 2.96 -16.55
CA LEU A 379 28.96 4.39 -16.86
C LEU A 379 29.31 4.68 -18.33
N ASP A 380 30.40 4.09 -18.83
CA ASP A 380 30.81 4.22 -20.23
C ASP A 380 29.79 3.56 -21.18
N ALA A 381 29.12 2.49 -20.74
CA ALA A 381 27.98 1.87 -21.44
C ALA A 381 26.67 2.69 -21.36
N GLY A 382 26.68 3.83 -20.66
CA GLY A 382 25.54 4.75 -20.58
C GLY A 382 24.52 4.42 -19.48
N VAL A 383 24.88 3.60 -18.50
CA VAL A 383 24.03 3.36 -17.31
C VAL A 383 23.99 4.60 -16.43
N VAL A 384 22.79 4.94 -15.96
CA VAL A 384 22.56 6.05 -15.01
C VAL A 384 22.61 5.54 -13.58
N GLU A 385 23.35 6.22 -12.71
CA GLU A 385 23.31 5.94 -11.26
C GLU A 385 22.04 6.52 -10.65
N ALA A 386 21.18 5.68 -10.06
CA ALA A 386 19.99 6.14 -9.32
C ALA A 386 20.29 6.52 -7.86
N GLY A 387 21.57 6.73 -7.52
CA GLY A 387 22.02 7.17 -6.19
C GLY A 387 21.58 6.24 -5.07
N ASP A 388 20.84 6.78 -4.09
CA ASP A 388 20.25 6.07 -2.95
C ASP A 388 18.72 5.85 -3.13
N THR A 389 18.22 5.98 -4.35
CA THR A 389 16.81 5.68 -4.66
C THR A 389 16.53 4.20 -4.48
N LEU A 390 15.43 3.87 -3.80
CA LEU A 390 15.01 2.48 -3.64
C LEU A 390 14.68 1.83 -4.99
N PRO A 391 15.00 0.54 -5.21
CA PRO A 391 14.74 -0.11 -6.49
C PRO A 391 13.29 -0.04 -6.97
N GLY A 392 12.33 -0.25 -6.06
CA GLY A 392 10.91 -0.15 -6.38
C GLY A 392 10.47 1.29 -6.72
N THR A 393 11.01 2.28 -6.01
CA THR A 393 10.77 3.70 -6.30
C THR A 393 11.41 4.11 -7.62
N ALA A 394 12.63 3.63 -7.92
CA ALA A 394 13.30 3.87 -9.18
C ALA A 394 12.52 3.30 -10.37
N LYS A 395 11.88 2.12 -10.20
CA LYS A 395 11.00 1.54 -11.22
C LYS A 395 9.86 2.49 -11.57
N VAL A 396 9.08 2.91 -10.58
CA VAL A 396 7.92 3.77 -10.84
C VAL A 396 8.32 5.19 -11.27
N LYS A 397 9.47 5.69 -10.78
CA LYS A 397 10.07 6.94 -11.25
C LYS A 397 10.39 6.88 -12.73
N LEU A 398 11.01 5.79 -13.21
CA LEU A 398 11.36 5.65 -14.62
C LEU A 398 10.12 5.50 -15.51
N MET A 399 9.09 4.77 -15.04
CA MET A 399 7.79 4.71 -15.72
C MET A 399 7.20 6.10 -15.95
N TRP A 400 7.24 6.95 -14.91
CA TRP A 400 6.77 8.34 -15.00
C TRP A 400 7.68 9.21 -15.85
N ALA A 401 9.00 9.12 -15.68
CA ALA A 401 9.95 9.97 -16.38
C ALA A 401 9.91 9.74 -17.90
N LEU A 402 9.80 8.48 -18.35
CA LEU A 402 9.67 8.14 -19.78
C LEU A 402 8.43 8.77 -20.45
N ALA A 403 7.37 9.05 -19.68
CA ALA A 403 6.14 9.62 -20.20
C ALA A 403 6.07 11.15 -20.08
N ASN A 404 6.69 11.73 -19.05
CA ASN A 404 6.43 13.13 -18.66
C ASN A 404 7.64 14.07 -18.81
N VAL A 405 8.85 13.57 -19.08
CA VAL A 405 10.04 14.42 -19.25
C VAL A 405 10.79 14.17 -20.55
N ASP A 406 11.47 15.20 -21.04
CA ASP A 406 12.28 15.13 -22.27
C ASP A 406 13.54 14.25 -22.11
N ASP A 407 14.12 14.23 -20.91
CA ASP A 407 15.34 13.46 -20.59
C ASP A 407 15.10 12.57 -19.36
N PRO A 408 14.58 11.34 -19.57
CA PRO A 408 14.33 10.41 -18.49
C PRO A 408 15.62 9.93 -17.80
N ALA A 409 16.73 9.88 -18.52
CA ALA A 409 18.03 9.49 -17.96
C ALA A 409 18.53 10.54 -16.96
N ASP A 410 18.48 11.83 -17.31
CA ASP A 410 18.79 12.92 -16.37
C ASP A 410 17.85 12.89 -15.15
N ALA A 411 16.56 12.72 -15.37
CA ALA A 411 15.57 12.67 -14.30
C ALA A 411 15.91 11.59 -13.27
N MET A 412 16.39 10.41 -13.69
CA MET A 412 16.80 9.34 -12.79
C MET A 412 17.96 9.73 -11.85
N GLY A 413 18.86 10.61 -12.29
CA GLY A 413 20.03 11.05 -11.52
C GLY A 413 19.80 12.19 -10.52
N ARG A 414 18.60 12.80 -10.50
CA ARG A 414 18.26 13.92 -9.61
C ARG A 414 17.00 13.66 -8.79
N SER A 415 16.86 14.33 -7.65
CA SER A 415 15.66 14.23 -6.80
C SER A 415 14.48 14.96 -7.45
N LEU A 416 13.32 14.31 -7.55
CA LEU A 416 12.06 14.91 -8.01
C LEU A 416 11.08 15.09 -6.85
N ALA A 417 10.99 14.10 -5.97
CA ALA A 417 10.04 14.04 -4.86
C ALA A 417 10.71 13.47 -3.60
N GLY A 418 11.97 13.83 -3.35
CA GLY A 418 12.72 13.46 -2.15
C GLY A 418 13.22 12.02 -2.08
N GLU A 419 13.14 11.28 -3.20
CA GLU A 419 13.56 9.89 -3.38
C GLU A 419 15.09 9.73 -3.41
N LEU A 420 15.82 10.80 -3.71
CA LEU A 420 17.27 10.82 -3.87
C LEU A 420 17.90 11.92 -3.00
N THR A 421 19.00 11.63 -2.31
CA THR A 421 19.79 12.64 -1.58
C THR A 421 20.95 13.13 -2.45
N GLU A 422 21.58 14.25 -2.10
CA GLU A 422 22.81 14.67 -2.81
C GLU A 422 24.03 13.88 -2.33
N GLU A 423 24.09 13.55 -1.04
CA GLU A 423 25.20 12.84 -0.41
C GLU A 423 24.73 11.85 0.66
N SER A 424 25.56 10.83 0.92
CA SER A 424 25.31 9.88 2.01
C SER A 424 25.67 10.52 3.35
N GLN A 425 24.68 10.71 4.21
CA GLN A 425 24.89 11.18 5.59
C GLN A 425 24.95 10.00 6.57
N PRO A 426 25.72 10.09 7.67
CA PRO A 426 25.57 9.18 8.79
C PRO A 426 24.14 9.24 9.34
N TRP A 427 23.68 8.13 9.93
CA TRP A 427 22.44 8.12 10.69
C TRP A 427 22.57 9.09 11.88
N GLU A 428 21.83 10.20 11.84
CA GLU A 428 21.67 11.11 12.99
C GLU A 428 20.58 10.61 13.95
#